data_AF-A0A1V5RTK0-F1
#
_entry.id   AF-A0A1V5RTK0-F1
#
_cell.length_a   1.000
_cell.length_b   1.000
_cell.length_c   1.000
_cell.angle_alpha   90.00
_cell.angle_beta   90.00
_cell.angle_gamma   90.00
#
_symmetry.space_group_name_H-M   'P 1'
#
loop_
_entity.id
_entity.type
_entity.pdbx_description
1 polymer ?
#
loop_
_entity_poly.entity_id
_entity_poly.type
_entity_poly.pdbx_seq_one_letter_code
_entity_poly.pdbx_strand_id
1 'polypeptide(L)'
;MEENLLLEDSTELYFDSLYNQSDSLVTDTVAIAEMAPIADYNPSVAKDAPVRETVIVRDGSRLTMVAYRAFGHKAFWVYVYDANRDVLRHPNDVAQGMRLRIPDLDPSLVDPNNEECIKKAIEIGKKY
;
A
#
# COMPACT_ATOMS: atom_id res chain seq x y z
N MET A 1 31.66 25.80 2.25
CA MET A 1 32.15 24.42 2.28
C MET A 1 31.06 23.59 2.91
N GLU A 2 30.57 22.64 2.11
CA GLU A 2 29.74 21.47 2.44
C GLU A 2 28.31 21.74 2.92
N GLU A 3 27.42 21.78 1.92
CA GLU A 3 25.99 21.46 2.05
C GLU A 3 25.83 20.00 2.49
N ASN A 4 25.57 19.77 3.78
CA ASN A 4 24.94 18.52 4.22
C ASN A 4 23.43 18.68 4.07
N LEU A 5 22.96 18.46 2.85
CA LEU A 5 21.55 18.26 2.52
C LEU A 5 21.12 16.89 3.09
N LEU A 6 20.73 16.89 4.37
CA LEU A 6 20.04 15.78 5.00
C LEU A 6 18.76 15.50 4.19
N LEU A 7 18.83 14.49 3.32
CA LEU A 7 17.70 13.85 2.64
C LEU A 7 16.90 13.02 3.65
N GLU A 8 16.46 13.66 4.73
CA GLU A 8 15.60 13.02 5.72
C GLU A 8 14.14 13.25 5.35
N ASP A 9 13.53 12.17 4.88
CA ASP A 9 12.15 11.79 5.17
C ASP A 9 10.98 12.59 4.57
N SER A 10 11.02 12.78 3.25
CA SER A 10 9.82 13.19 2.50
C SER A 10 8.73 12.11 2.44
N THR A 11 9.03 10.88 2.89
CA THR A 11 8.12 9.74 2.96
C THR A 11 7.23 9.78 4.19
N GLU A 12 7.79 9.93 5.40
CA GLU A 12 7.00 9.99 6.64
C GLU A 12 5.99 11.14 6.63
N LEU A 13 6.39 12.32 6.13
CA LEU A 13 5.50 13.48 6.08
C LEU A 13 4.34 13.31 5.08
N TYR A 14 4.54 12.53 4.00
CA TYR A 14 3.47 12.22 3.07
C TYR A 14 2.50 11.17 3.63
N PHE A 15 3.00 10.21 4.42
CA PHE A 15 2.16 9.27 5.17
C PHE A 15 1.27 10.01 6.16
N ASP A 16 1.83 10.84 7.05
CA ASP A 16 1.06 11.55 8.06
C ASP A 16 0.03 12.52 7.45
N SER A 17 0.38 13.21 6.37
CA SER A 17 -0.52 14.17 5.71
C SER A 17 -1.69 13.53 4.94
N LEU A 18 -1.49 12.32 4.40
CA LEU A 18 -2.56 11.59 3.71
C LEU A 18 -3.51 10.84 4.65
N TYR A 19 -3.05 10.45 5.84
CA TYR A 19 -3.83 9.63 6.77
C TYR A 19 -4.45 10.43 7.93
N ASN A 20 -3.96 11.62 8.25
CA ASN A 20 -4.62 12.53 9.22
C ASN A 20 -5.84 13.28 8.65
N GLN A 21 -6.36 12.89 7.49
CA GLN A 21 -7.62 13.41 6.92
C GLN A 21 -8.79 12.43 7.02
N SER A 22 -8.70 11.39 7.85
CA SER A 22 -9.89 10.62 8.25
C SER A 22 -10.57 11.32 9.42
N ASP A 23 -11.61 12.04 9.02
CA ASP A 23 -12.66 12.66 9.84
C ASP A 23 -13.10 11.80 11.03
N SER A 24 -13.34 12.49 12.13
CA SER A 24 -13.82 11.96 13.39
C SER A 24 -15.24 11.43 13.21
N LEU A 25 -15.40 10.12 13.06
CA LEU A 25 -16.71 9.47 13.23
C LEU A 25 -16.62 8.34 14.26
N VAL A 26 -17.05 8.69 15.47
CA VAL A 26 -17.62 7.80 16.48
C VAL A 26 -18.55 6.77 15.82
N THR A 27 -18.42 5.49 16.16
CA THR A 27 -19.57 4.57 16.15
C THR A 27 -19.42 3.52 17.25
N ASP A 28 -20.53 3.37 17.97
CA ASP A 28 -20.81 2.41 19.03
C ASP A 28 -20.64 0.94 18.61
N THR A 29 -20.33 0.15 19.63
CA THR A 29 -20.39 -1.31 19.75
C THR A 29 -21.44 -2.02 18.88
N VAL A 30 -21.04 -2.86 17.90
CA VAL A 30 -21.83 -4.05 17.48
C VAL A 30 -20.95 -5.15 16.83
N ALA A 31 -21.07 -6.37 17.37
CA ALA A 31 -20.79 -7.68 16.77
C ALA A 31 -19.39 -7.98 16.19
N ILE A 32 -18.56 -8.63 17.02
CA ILE A 32 -17.44 -9.50 16.61
C ILE A 32 -18.03 -10.72 15.88
N ALA A 33 -18.32 -10.58 14.58
CA ALA A 33 -18.39 -11.73 13.69
C ALA A 33 -16.98 -12.33 13.61
N GLU A 34 -16.86 -13.66 13.65
CA GLU A 34 -15.59 -14.41 13.64
C GLU A 34 -14.66 -13.91 12.51
N MET A 35 -13.78 -12.97 12.85
CA MET A 35 -12.73 -12.50 11.96
C MET A 35 -11.70 -13.63 11.93
N ALA A 36 -11.60 -14.35 10.81
CA ALA A 36 -10.47 -15.24 10.59
C ALA A 36 -9.18 -14.43 10.83
N PRO A 37 -8.18 -14.97 11.54
CA PRO A 37 -6.97 -14.24 11.82
C PRO A 37 -6.35 -13.79 10.49
N ILE A 38 -6.10 -12.48 10.35
CA ILE A 38 -5.39 -11.96 9.18
C ILE A 38 -4.05 -12.69 9.14
N ALA A 39 -3.84 -13.44 8.06
CA ALA A 39 -2.61 -14.19 7.87
C ALA A 39 -1.42 -13.24 7.96
N ASP A 40 -0.37 -13.66 8.67
CA ASP A 40 0.85 -12.87 8.75
C ASP A 40 1.43 -12.67 7.36
N TYR A 41 1.41 -11.42 6.91
CA TYR A 41 1.89 -11.06 5.59
C TYR A 41 3.42 -11.10 5.51
N ASN A 42 3.92 -11.77 4.47
CA ASN A 42 5.31 -11.74 4.04
C ASN A 42 5.36 -11.18 2.61
N PRO A 43 6.30 -10.29 2.25
CA PRO A 43 6.48 -9.78 0.88
C PRO A 43 6.50 -10.85 -0.22
N SER A 44 6.96 -12.07 0.08
CA SER A 44 6.89 -13.21 -0.85
C SER A 44 5.46 -13.52 -1.32
N VAL A 45 4.45 -13.32 -0.47
CA VAL A 45 3.04 -13.55 -0.83
C VAL A 45 2.63 -12.70 -2.03
N ALA A 46 2.94 -11.40 -2.03
CA ALA A 46 2.62 -10.54 -3.17
C ALA A 46 3.54 -10.76 -4.37
N LYS A 47 4.81 -11.11 -4.12
CA LYS A 47 5.78 -11.40 -5.19
C LYS A 47 5.43 -12.66 -5.99
N ASP A 48 4.99 -13.69 -5.29
CA ASP A 48 4.71 -15.02 -5.87
C ASP A 48 3.22 -15.19 -6.25
N ALA A 49 2.36 -14.22 -5.89
CA ALA A 49 0.96 -14.20 -6.27
C ALA A 49 0.78 -14.12 -7.81
N PRO A 50 -0.27 -14.75 -8.36
CA PRO A 50 -0.60 -14.58 -9.76
C PRO A 50 -0.94 -13.12 -10.07
N VAL A 51 -0.61 -12.68 -11.27
CA VAL A 51 -0.86 -11.30 -11.69
C VAL A 51 -2.31 -11.17 -12.15
N ARG A 52 -3.11 -10.41 -11.41
CA ARG A 52 -4.51 -10.12 -11.77
C ARG A 52 -4.60 -9.23 -13.00
N GLU A 53 -3.79 -8.18 -13.01
CA GLU A 53 -3.74 -7.19 -14.09
C GLU A 53 -2.37 -6.49 -14.13
N THR A 54 -2.09 -5.77 -15.22
CA THR A 54 -0.89 -4.93 -15.35
C THR A 54 -1.31 -3.51 -15.69
N VAL A 55 -0.92 -2.56 -14.84
CA VAL A 55 -1.22 -1.14 -14.99
C VAL A 55 -0.01 -0.42 -15.58
N ILE A 56 -0.24 0.38 -16.63
CA ILE A 56 0.78 1.28 -17.17
C ILE A 56 0.68 2.61 -16.42
N VAL A 57 1.77 3.00 -15.76
CA VAL A 57 1.88 4.29 -15.07
C VAL A 57 1.77 5.39 -16.11
N ARG A 58 0.71 6.20 -16.00
CA ARG A 58 0.55 7.45 -16.76
C ARG A 58 1.00 8.62 -15.89
N ASP A 59 1.31 9.76 -16.51
CA ASP A 59 1.87 10.94 -15.83
C ASP A 59 1.27 11.21 -14.44
N GLY A 60 2.13 11.25 -13.42
CA GLY A 60 1.76 11.49 -12.03
C GLY A 60 1.05 10.35 -11.30
N SER A 61 0.89 9.16 -11.92
CA SER A 61 0.31 8.00 -11.25
C SER A 61 1.28 7.44 -10.20
N ARG A 62 0.80 7.33 -8.95
CA ARG A 62 1.57 6.82 -7.80
C ARG A 62 1.12 5.40 -7.43
N LEU A 63 1.95 4.64 -6.71
CA LEU A 63 1.56 3.31 -6.19
C LEU A 63 0.25 3.36 -5.40
N THR A 64 0.06 4.41 -4.59
CA THR A 64 -1.17 4.62 -3.81
C THR A 64 -2.41 4.76 -4.68
N MET A 65 -2.30 5.42 -5.84
CA MET A 65 -3.41 5.56 -6.79
C MET A 65 -3.69 4.24 -7.52
N VAL A 66 -2.63 3.50 -7.84
CA VAL A 66 -2.72 2.17 -8.44
C VAL A 66 -3.42 1.20 -7.48
N ALA A 67 -3.01 1.19 -6.20
CA ALA A 67 -3.63 0.38 -5.16
C ALA A 67 -5.07 0.80 -4.87
N TYR A 68 -5.36 2.09 -4.82
CA TYR A 68 -6.72 2.58 -4.65
C TYR A 68 -7.65 2.08 -5.77
N ARG A 69 -7.19 2.09 -7.03
CA ARG A 69 -7.96 1.56 -8.15
C ARG A 69 -8.09 0.04 -8.12
N ALA A 70 -7.05 -0.67 -7.68
CA ALA A 70 -7.00 -2.12 -7.68
C ALA A 70 -7.75 -2.78 -6.50
N PHE A 71 -7.63 -2.20 -5.30
CA PHE A 71 -8.07 -2.78 -4.04
C PHE A 71 -9.05 -1.89 -3.28
N GLY A 72 -9.34 -0.68 -3.77
CA GLY A 72 -10.27 0.25 -3.14
C GLY A 72 -9.68 1.12 -2.02
N HIS A 73 -8.44 0.86 -1.58
CA HIS A 73 -7.78 1.65 -0.53
C HIS A 73 -6.30 1.95 -0.83
N LYS A 74 -5.83 3.15 -0.46
CA LYS A 74 -4.47 3.62 -0.76
C LYS A 74 -3.40 2.88 0.06
N ALA A 75 -3.72 2.41 1.26
CA ALA A 75 -2.78 1.70 2.15
C ALA A 75 -2.21 0.43 1.53
N PHE A 76 -2.94 -0.20 0.61
CA PHE A 76 -2.55 -1.44 -0.06
C PHE A 76 -1.47 -1.25 -1.13
N TRP A 77 -0.88 -0.06 -1.24
CA TRP A 77 0.26 0.22 -2.12
C TRP A 77 1.46 -0.69 -1.84
N VAL A 78 1.64 -1.11 -0.58
CA VAL A 78 2.73 -2.00 -0.15
C VAL A 78 2.72 -3.33 -0.91
N TYR A 79 1.54 -3.87 -1.16
CA TYR A 79 1.37 -5.12 -1.88
C TYR A 79 1.70 -4.97 -3.37
N VAL A 80 1.33 -3.83 -3.97
CA VAL A 80 1.75 -3.51 -5.33
C VAL A 80 3.27 -3.34 -5.40
N TYR A 81 3.88 -2.67 -4.44
CA TYR A 81 5.33 -2.54 -4.38
C TYR A 81 6.03 -3.90 -4.28
N ASP A 82 5.60 -4.74 -3.34
CA ASP A 82 6.17 -6.07 -3.10
C ASP A 82 6.10 -6.97 -4.34
N ALA A 83 4.97 -6.92 -5.05
CA ALA A 83 4.78 -7.62 -6.32
C ALA A 83 5.70 -7.14 -7.46
N ASN A 84 6.34 -5.96 -7.35
CA ASN A 84 7.14 -5.33 -8.39
C ASN A 84 8.58 -5.01 -7.96
N ARG A 85 9.09 -5.58 -6.85
CA ARG A 85 10.45 -5.28 -6.35
C ARG A 85 11.59 -5.68 -7.29
N ASP A 86 11.31 -6.51 -8.29
CA ASP A 86 12.22 -6.85 -9.38
C ASP A 86 12.44 -5.67 -10.36
N VAL A 87 11.43 -4.81 -10.55
CA VAL A 87 11.48 -3.67 -11.48
C VAL A 87 11.47 -2.31 -10.78
N LEU A 88 10.95 -2.22 -9.56
CA LEU A 88 10.80 -1.01 -8.77
C LEU A 88 11.62 -1.12 -7.49
N ARG A 89 12.77 -0.43 -7.44
CA ARG A 89 13.73 -0.54 -6.32
C ARG A 89 13.26 0.18 -5.07
N HIS A 90 12.68 1.37 -5.23
CA HIS A 90 12.06 2.14 -4.15
C HIS A 90 10.58 2.39 -4.47
N PRO A 91 9.67 2.42 -3.49
CA PRO A 91 8.27 2.79 -3.70
C PRO A 91 8.04 4.14 -4.38
N ASN A 92 9.03 5.04 -4.34
CA ASN A 92 8.96 6.40 -4.89
C ASN A 92 9.52 6.49 -6.31
N ASP A 93 10.17 5.44 -6.81
CA ASP A 93 10.82 5.42 -8.14
C ASP A 93 9.83 5.16 -9.29
N VAL A 94 8.53 5.37 -9.05
CA VAL A 94 7.50 5.09 -10.05
C VAL A 94 7.59 6.11 -11.18
N ALA A 95 8.12 5.65 -12.31
CA ALA A 95 8.27 6.44 -13.53
C ALA A 95 7.12 6.24 -14.53
N GLN A 96 6.82 7.27 -15.31
CA GLN A 96 5.88 7.19 -16.42
C GLN A 96 6.28 6.07 -17.39
N GLY A 97 5.30 5.32 -17.88
CA GLY A 97 5.50 4.19 -18.78
C GLY A 97 5.88 2.88 -18.08
N MET A 98 6.14 2.89 -16.77
CA MET A 98 6.35 1.64 -16.01
C MET A 98 5.11 0.75 -16.04
N ARG A 99 5.35 -0.55 -16.14
CA ARG A 99 4.32 -1.59 -16.09
C ARG A 99 4.32 -2.20 -14.70
N LEU A 100 3.34 -1.83 -13.89
CA LEU A 100 3.17 -2.35 -12.54
C LEU A 100 2.20 -3.52 -12.55
N ARG A 101 2.64 -4.65 -12.02
CA ARG A 101 1.83 -5.85 -11.81
C ARG A 101 0.96 -5.67 -10.58
N ILE A 102 -0.32 -5.98 -10.70
CA ILE A 102 -1.24 -6.03 -9.57
C ILE A 102 -1.38 -7.49 -9.16
N PRO A 103 -0.93 -7.87 -7.95
CA PRO A 103 -1.07 -9.24 -7.49
C PRO A 103 -2.53 -9.55 -7.21
N ASP A 104 -2.96 -10.77 -7.53
CA ASP A 104 -4.24 -11.33 -7.08
C ASP A 104 -4.04 -11.88 -5.67
N LEU A 105 -4.47 -11.11 -4.68
CA LEU A 105 -4.31 -11.42 -3.26
C LEU A 105 -5.61 -11.90 -2.65
N ASP A 106 -5.48 -12.67 -1.57
CA ASP A 106 -6.64 -13.07 -0.77
C ASP A 106 -7.38 -11.81 -0.26
N PRO A 107 -8.72 -11.75 -0.39
CA PRO A 107 -9.52 -10.64 0.12
C PRO A 107 -9.24 -10.30 1.59
N SER A 108 -8.89 -11.28 2.44
CA SER A 108 -8.53 -11.05 3.85
C SER A 108 -7.25 -10.23 4.06
N LEU A 109 -6.47 -9.96 3.02
CA LEU A 109 -5.30 -9.07 3.07
C LEU A 109 -5.59 -7.68 2.50
N VAL A 110 -6.55 -7.58 1.58
CA VAL A 110 -6.80 -6.37 0.78
C VAL A 110 -8.25 -5.88 0.86
N ASP A 111 -8.99 -6.25 1.91
CA ASP A 111 -10.35 -5.77 2.13
C ASP A 111 -10.34 -4.30 2.59
N PRO A 112 -10.82 -3.35 1.76
CA PRO A 112 -10.85 -1.93 2.10
C PRO A 112 -11.87 -1.58 3.19
N ASN A 113 -12.78 -2.49 3.54
CA ASN A 113 -13.76 -2.29 4.61
C ASN A 113 -13.30 -2.87 5.95
N ASN A 114 -12.21 -3.65 5.95
CA ASN A 114 -11.65 -4.23 7.16
C ASN A 114 -10.52 -3.32 7.70
N GLU A 115 -10.77 -2.71 8.85
CA GLU A 115 -9.81 -1.81 9.49
C GLU A 115 -8.48 -2.51 9.84
N GLU A 116 -8.51 -3.78 10.21
CA GLU A 116 -7.31 -4.54 10.54
C GLU A 116 -6.44 -4.77 9.30
N CYS A 117 -7.04 -5.01 8.13
CA CYS A 117 -6.32 -5.12 6.85
C CYS A 117 -5.61 -3.80 6.53
N ILE A 118 -6.32 -2.68 6.68
CA ILE A 118 -5.76 -1.34 6.46
C ILE A 118 -4.61 -1.06 7.44
N LYS A 119 -4.82 -1.32 8.74
CA LYS A 119 -3.79 -1.14 9.78
C LYS A 119 -2.54 -1.97 9.50
N LYS A 120 -2.70 -3.25 9.14
CA LYS A 120 -1.58 -4.13 8.79
C LYS A 120 -0.81 -3.61 7.58
N ALA A 121 -1.50 -3.19 6.52
CA ALA A 121 -0.87 -2.61 5.34
C ALA A 121 -0.10 -1.31 5.66
N ILE A 122 -0.65 -0.45 6.52
CA ILE A 122 0.04 0.75 7.02
C ILE A 122 1.29 0.37 7.83
N GLU A 123 1.18 -0.60 8.74
CA GLU A 123 2.30 -1.07 9.56
C GLU A 123 3.44 -1.65 8.71
N ILE A 124 3.11 -2.40 7.66
CA ILE A 124 4.08 -2.88 6.67
C ILE A 124 4.71 -1.69 5.94
N GLY A 125 3.89 -0.71 5.54
CA GLY A 125 4.34 0.47 4.80
C GLY A 125 5.34 1.32 5.55
N LYS A 126 5.27 1.38 6.88
CA LYS A 126 6.25 2.08 7.73
C LYS A 126 7.66 1.49 7.68
N LYS A 127 7.83 0.28 7.13
CA LYS A 127 9.15 -0.38 7.00
C LYS A 127 9.90 0.05 5.73
N TYR A 128 9.25 0.82 4.87
CA TYR A 128 9.75 1.23 3.56
C TYR A 128 9.88 2.75 3.49
#